data_AF-A0A0C5FY05-F1
#
_entry.id   AF-A0A0C5FY05-F1
#
_cell.length_a   1.000
_cell.length_b   1.000
_cell.length_c   1.000
_cell.angle_alpha   90.00
_cell.angle_beta   90.00
_cell.angle_gamma   90.00
#
_symmetry.space_group_name_H-M   'P 1'
#
loop_
_entity.id
_entity.type
_entity.pdbx_description
1 polymer ?
#
loop_
_entity_poly.entity_id
_entity_poly.type
_entity_poly.pdbx_seq_one_letter_code
_entity_poly.pdbx_strand_id
1 'polypeptide(L)'
;MAKPEFTASGVRIEQRLRSLTRAGQVRISDGRLELLTSYGRVIDSAPVQAVRASRPRFAAADRALAELGGKRYVLTLGESDPAPGEPGPPSARRFIEAVHRAAGRGG
;
A
#
# COMPACT_ATOMS: atom_id res chain seq x y z
N MET A 1 14.66 16.28 1.34
CA MET A 1 13.57 15.43 0.84
C MET A 1 13.87 13.98 1.20
N ALA A 2 13.07 13.33 2.04
CA ALA A 2 13.22 11.90 2.31
C ALA A 2 12.71 11.11 1.10
N LYS A 3 13.53 10.20 0.55
CA LYS A 3 13.07 9.27 -0.48
C LYS A 3 11.95 8.41 0.12
N PRO A 4 10.79 8.28 -0.53
CA PRO A 4 9.76 7.37 -0.06
C PRO A 4 10.33 5.95 -0.01
N GLU A 5 10.12 5.25 1.10
CA GLU A 5 10.60 3.88 1.31
C GLU A 5 9.86 2.90 0.40
N PHE A 6 8.63 3.26 0.01
CA PHE A 6 7.81 2.51 -0.94
C PHE A 6 6.81 3.44 -1.61
N THR A 7 6.62 3.29 -2.92
CA THR A 7 5.53 3.92 -3.67
C THR A 7 4.97 2.91 -4.65
N ALA A 8 3.64 2.79 -4.70
CA ALA A 8 2.92 2.03 -5.69
C ALA A 8 1.78 2.88 -6.26
N SER A 9 1.58 2.82 -7.57
CA SER A 9 0.51 3.51 -8.29
C SER A 9 -0.35 2.48 -9.01
N GLY A 10 -1.54 2.88 -9.48
CA GLY A 10 -2.47 1.93 -10.10
C GLY A 10 -3.06 0.92 -9.11
N VAL A 11 -3.00 1.22 -7.81
CA VAL A 11 -3.48 0.33 -6.75
C VAL A 11 -4.99 0.45 -6.64
N ARG A 12 -5.70 -0.67 -6.75
CA ARG A 12 -7.12 -0.69 -6.39
C ARG A 12 -7.23 -0.74 -4.88
N ILE A 13 -7.87 0.27 -4.31
CA ILE A 13 -8.07 0.45 -2.86
C ILE A 13 -9.54 0.27 -2.56
N GLU A 14 -9.83 -0.74 -1.75
CA GLU A 14 -11.19 -1.10 -1.35
C GLU A 14 -11.28 -1.07 0.17
N GLN A 15 -12.38 -0.54 0.71
CA GLN A 15 -12.66 -0.52 2.13
C GLN A 15 -13.86 -1.42 2.41
N ARG A 16 -13.61 -2.57 3.06
CA ARG A 16 -14.59 -3.64 3.29
C ARG A 16 -15.32 -4.07 2.00
N LEU A 17 -16.51 -3.53 1.74
CA LEU A 17 -17.37 -3.84 0.59
C LEU A 17 -17.46 -2.67 -0.41
N ARG A 18 -16.77 -1.56 -0.16
CA ARG A 18 -16.81 -0.34 -0.99
C ARG A 18 -15.47 -0.11 -1.66
N SER A 19 -15.45 -0.14 -2.99
CA SER A 19 -14.30 0.30 -3.78
C SER A 19 -14.15 1.83 -3.65
N LEU A 20 -12.99 2.31 -3.21
CA LEU A 20 -12.70 3.75 -3.04
C LEU A 20 -12.03 4.33 -4.29
N THR A 21 -11.05 3.61 -4.83
CA THR A 21 -10.36 3.97 -6.08
C THR A 21 -9.84 2.71 -6.75
N ARG A 22 -9.79 2.72 -8.08
CA ARG A 22 -9.24 1.62 -8.88
C ARG A 22 -7.80 1.85 -9.33
N ALA A 23 -7.37 3.11 -9.31
CA ALA A 23 -6.04 3.54 -9.73
C ALA A 23 -5.41 4.46 -8.66
N GLY A 24 -5.62 4.11 -7.39
CA GLY A 24 -5.04 4.82 -6.26
C GLY A 24 -3.52 4.68 -6.20
N GLN A 25 -2.94 5.35 -5.22
CA GLN A 25 -1.52 5.27 -4.93
C GLN A 25 -1.34 4.88 -3.46
N VAL A 26 -0.26 4.19 -3.16
CA VAL A 26 0.14 3.82 -1.81
C VAL A 26 1.56 4.27 -1.61
N ARG A 27 1.80 5.06 -0.58
CA ARG A 27 3.11 5.61 -0.28
C ARG A 27 3.48 5.29 1.16
N ILE A 28 4.72 4.89 1.37
CA ILE A 28 5.33 4.81 2.69
C ILE A 28 6.49 5.79 2.71
N SER A 29 6.40 6.78 3.59
CA SER A 29 7.47 7.74 3.83
C SER A 29 7.48 8.15 5.28
N ASP A 30 8.69 8.34 5.82
CA ASP A 30 8.89 8.85 7.19
C ASP A 30 8.16 8.00 8.25
N GLY A 31 8.16 6.67 8.08
CA GLY A 31 7.44 5.77 9.00
C GLY A 31 5.92 5.92 8.98
N ARG A 32 5.33 6.54 7.94
CA ARG A 32 3.88 6.62 7.74
C ARG A 32 3.46 5.98 6.43
N LEU A 33 2.35 5.25 6.49
CA LEU A 33 1.62 4.76 5.33
C LEU A 33 0.54 5.77 4.95
N GLU A 34 0.49 6.11 3.67
CA GLU A 34 -0.51 6.99 3.06
C GLU A 34 -1.22 6.25 1.92
N LEU A 35 -2.54 6.18 2.02
CA LEU A 35 -3.42 5.72 0.94
C LEU A 35 -3.92 6.94 0.20
N LEU A 36 -3.74 6.95 -1.11
CA LEU A 36 -3.99 8.11 -1.96
C LEU A 36 -4.94 7.73 -3.10
N THR A 37 -5.72 8.70 -3.57
CA THR A 37 -6.46 8.57 -4.84
C THR A 37 -5.51 8.62 -6.02
N SER A 38 -6.03 8.40 -7.23
CA SER A 38 -5.27 8.56 -8.47
C SER A 38 -4.66 9.96 -8.65
N TYR A 39 -5.31 10.97 -8.09
CA TYR A 39 -4.88 12.37 -8.14
C TYR A 39 -3.90 12.75 -7.01
N GLY A 40 -3.45 11.78 -6.19
CA GLY A 40 -2.56 12.05 -5.07
C GLY A 40 -3.24 12.67 -3.84
N ARG A 41 -4.59 12.61 -3.74
CA ARG A 41 -5.29 13.07 -2.54
C ARG A 41 -5.28 11.98 -1.48
N VAL A 42 -4.88 12.31 -0.25
CA VAL A 42 -4.88 11.36 0.87
C VAL A 42 -6.33 10.94 1.18
N ILE A 43 -6.55 9.62 1.13
CA ILE A 43 -7.77 8.94 1.55
C ILE A 43 -7.67 8.66 3.05
N ASP A 44 -6.56 8.05 3.47
CA ASP A 44 -6.28 7.72 4.85
C ASP A 44 -4.76 7.65 5.08
N SER A 45 -4.32 7.89 6.31
CA SER A 45 -2.90 7.79 6.67
C SER A 45 -2.72 7.31 8.10
N ALA A 46 -1.69 6.51 8.34
CA ALA A 46 -1.36 5.99 9.66
C ALA A 46 0.15 5.76 9.81
N PRO A 47 0.70 5.87 11.03
CA PRO A 47 2.07 5.44 11.29
C PRO A 47 2.19 3.94 11.04
N VAL A 48 3.24 3.50 10.35
CA VAL A 48 3.43 2.09 9.95
C VAL A 48 3.47 1.13 11.15
N GLN A 49 3.84 1.62 12.32
CA GLN A 49 3.80 0.88 13.59
C GLN A 49 2.38 0.51 14.02
N ALA A 50 1.39 1.34 13.66
CA ALA A 50 -0.03 1.08 13.89
C ALA A 50 -0.72 0.43 12.68
N VAL A 51 0.02 0.15 11.60
CA VAL A 51 -0.49 -0.51 10.41
C VAL A 51 -0.28 -2.00 10.52
N ARG A 52 -1.36 -2.77 10.37
CA ARG A 52 -1.26 -4.22 10.17
C ARG A 52 -1.34 -4.54 8.70
N ALA A 53 -0.21 -4.89 8.10
CA ALA A 53 -0.15 -5.41 6.75
C ALA A 53 -0.10 -6.95 6.78
N SER A 54 -0.97 -7.59 6.00
CA SER A 54 -0.99 -9.06 5.90
C SER A 54 -1.48 -9.53 4.54
N ARG A 55 -1.14 -10.77 4.18
CA ARG A 55 -1.67 -11.39 2.96
C ARG A 55 -2.99 -12.11 3.27
N PRO A 56 -4.07 -11.89 2.51
CA PRO A 56 -5.31 -12.62 2.74
C PRO A 56 -5.14 -14.09 2.31
N ARG A 57 -5.56 -15.05 3.15
CA ARG A 57 -5.35 -16.50 2.93
C ARG A 57 -6.00 -17.06 1.64
N PHE A 58 -7.03 -16.40 1.12
CA PHE A 58 -7.80 -16.84 -0.07
C PHE A 58 -7.77 -15.82 -1.21
N ALA A 59 -6.85 -14.86 -1.16
CA ALA A 59 -6.75 -13.83 -2.18
C ALA A 59 -5.63 -14.13 -3.16
N ALA A 60 -5.78 -13.62 -4.38
CA ALA A 60 -4.76 -13.66 -5.41
C ALA A 60 -3.44 -13.01 -4.92
N ALA A 61 -2.33 -13.43 -5.53
CA ALA A 61 -0.99 -13.11 -5.05
C ALA A 61 -0.67 -11.60 -5.04
N ASP A 62 -1.41 -10.82 -5.81
CA ASP A 62 -1.38 -9.37 -5.99
C ASP A 62 -2.17 -8.59 -4.90
N ARG A 63 -2.91 -9.27 -4.01
CA ARG A 63 -3.69 -8.62 -2.96
C ARG A 63 -2.98 -8.57 -1.60
N ALA A 64 -3.05 -7.41 -0.96
CA ALA A 64 -2.64 -7.15 0.41
C ALA A 64 -3.81 -6.61 1.24
N LEU A 65 -3.86 -6.97 2.52
CA LEU A 65 -4.74 -6.36 3.51
C LEU A 65 -3.93 -5.36 4.33
N ALA A 66 -4.40 -4.12 4.42
CA ALA A 66 -3.84 -3.08 5.27
C ALA A 66 -4.90 -2.61 6.26
N GLU A 67 -4.65 -2.76 7.56
CA GLU A 67 -5.48 -2.17 8.60
C GLU A 67 -4.84 -0.88 9.10
N LEU A 68 -5.52 0.24 8.93
CA LEU A 68 -5.09 1.58 9.36
C LEU A 68 -6.11 2.10 10.37
N GLY A 69 -5.69 2.31 11.62
CA GLY A 69 -6.56 2.91 12.65
C GLY A 69 -7.90 2.17 12.82
N GLY A 70 -7.89 0.83 12.77
CA GLY A 70 -9.10 0.00 12.88
C GLY A 70 -9.95 -0.11 11.59
N LYS A 71 -9.56 0.58 10.51
CA LYS A 71 -10.20 0.45 9.20
C LYS A 71 -9.42 -0.53 8.34
N ARG A 72 -10.13 -1.51 7.76
CA ARG A 72 -9.55 -2.53 6.88
C ARG A 72 -9.67 -2.12 5.43
N TYR A 73 -8.51 -2.07 4.77
CA TYR A 73 -8.38 -1.80 3.35
C TYR A 73 -7.81 -3.02 2.64
N VAL A 74 -8.41 -3.36 1.51
CA VAL A 74 -7.87 -4.34 0.57
C VAL A 74 -7.18 -3.55 -0.53
N LEU A 75 -5.90 -3.82 -0.71
CA LEU A 75 -5.06 -3.23 -1.74
C LEU A 75 -4.80 -4.31 -2.77
N THR A 76 -5.22 -4.09 -4.01
CA THR A 76 -4.83 -4.95 -5.12
C THR A 76 -3.73 -4.22 -5.89
N LEU A 77 -2.51 -4.71 -5.74
CA LEU A 77 -1.32 -4.18 -6.41
C LEU A 77 -1.11 -5.02 -7.67
N GLY A 78 -1.77 -4.61 -8.75
CA GLY A 78 -1.75 -5.34 -10.02
C GLY A 78 -0.40 -5.26 -10.73
N GLU A 79 -0.16 -6.23 -11.61
CA GLU A 79 0.98 -6.29 -12.55
C GLU A 79 0.91 -5.22 -13.67
N SER A 80 -0.02 -4.25 -13.58
CA SER A 80 -0.31 -3.31 -14.66
C SER A 80 0.83 -2.31 -14.88
N ASP A 81 1.57 -2.59 -15.96
CA ASP A 81 2.44 -1.76 -16.79
C ASP A 81 3.31 -0.73 -16.03
N PRO A 82 4.53 -1.12 -15.63
CA PRO A 82 5.55 -0.12 -15.35
C PRO A 82 5.80 0.69 -16.63
N ALA A 83 5.92 2.01 -16.51
CA ALA A 83 6.56 2.77 -17.57
C ALA A 83 7.92 2.10 -17.88
N PRO A 84 8.29 1.93 -19.16
CA PRO A 84 9.47 1.16 -19.52
C PRO A 84 10.71 1.77 -18.85
N GLY A 85 11.28 1.07 -17.86
CA GLY A 85 12.48 1.50 -17.12
C GLY A 85 12.46 1.32 -15.59
N GLU A 86 11.34 0.95 -14.96
CA GLU A 86 11.25 0.84 -13.49
C GLU A 86 11.35 -0.59 -12.93
N PRO A 87 11.91 -0.77 -11.70
CA PRO A 87 12.29 -2.06 -11.15
C PRO A 87 11.10 -2.95 -10.73
N GLY A 88 10.43 -3.58 -11.71
CA GLY A 88 9.44 -4.66 -11.53
C GLY A 88 8.12 -4.26 -10.86
N PRO A 89 7.01 -4.95 -11.15
CA PRO A 89 5.68 -4.54 -10.69
C PRO A 89 5.59 -4.52 -9.16
N PRO A 90 4.94 -3.51 -8.56
CA PRO A 90 4.69 -3.48 -7.12
C PRO A 90 3.83 -4.68 -6.75
N SER A 91 4.36 -5.55 -5.88
CA SER A 91 3.65 -6.74 -5.43
C SER A 91 3.17 -6.58 -4.00
N ALA A 92 2.07 -7.26 -3.65
CA ALA A 92 1.57 -7.34 -2.27
C ALA A 92 2.65 -7.76 -1.27
N ARG A 93 3.56 -8.65 -1.69
CA ARG A 93 4.70 -9.07 -0.87
C ARG A 93 5.66 -7.91 -0.58
N ARG A 94 6.06 -7.14 -1.60
CA ARG A 94 6.94 -5.96 -1.42
C ARG A 94 6.30 -4.91 -0.53
N PHE A 95 4.99 -4.69 -0.65
CA PHE A 95 4.26 -3.79 0.22
C PHE A 95 4.33 -4.25 1.69
N ILE A 96 4.00 -5.52 1.96
CA ILE A 96 4.05 -6.09 3.32
C ILE A 96 5.47 -6.00 3.88
N GLU A 97 6.48 -6.38 3.11
CA GLU A 97 7.90 -6.29 3.49
C GLU A 97 8.32 -4.84 3.77
N ALA A 98 7.86 -3.86 2.99
CA ALA A 98 8.14 -2.45 3.21
C ALA A 98 7.51 -1.94 4.51
N VAL A 99 6.25 -2.33 4.81
CA VAL A 99 5.61 -2.00 6.08
C VAL A 99 6.38 -2.61 7.25
N HIS A 100 6.79 -3.88 7.16
CA HIS A 100 7.58 -4.52 8.21
C HIS A 100 8.95 -3.87 8.41
N ARG A 101 9.66 -3.55 7.32
CA ARG A 101 10.96 -2.86 7.40
C ARG A 101 10.81 -1.49 8.04
N ALA A 102 9.80 -0.72 7.65
CA ALA A 102 9.55 0.61 8.19
C ALA A 102 9.10 0.54 9.67
N ALA A 103 8.31 -0.46 10.05
CA ALA A 103 7.90 -0.69 11.43
C ALA A 103 9.07 -1.10 12.34
N GLY A 104 10.00 -1.93 11.83
CA GLY A 104 11.18 -2.38 12.58
C GLY A 104 12.28 -1.33 12.76
N ARG A 105 12.23 -0.22 12.02
CA ARG A 105 13.24 0.85 12.08
C ARG A 105 12.98 1.92 13.14
N GLY A 106 11.79 1.93 13.74
CA GLY A 106 11.37 2.92 14.74
C GLY A 106 11.33 2.37 16.17
N GLY A 107 12.08 1.31 16.46
CA GLY A 107 12.26 0.72 17.80
C GLY A 107 13.66 1.00 18.34
#